data_AF-A0A519H569-F1
#
_entry.id   AF-A0A519H569-F1
#
_cell.length_a   1.000
_cell.length_b   1.000
_cell.length_c   1.000
_cell.angle_alpha   90.00
_cell.angle_beta   90.00
_cell.angle_gamma   90.00
#
_symmetry.space_group_name_H-M   'P 1'
#
loop_
_entity.id
_entity.type
_entity.pdbx_description
1 polymer ?
#
loop_
_entity_poly.entity_id
_entity_poly.type
_entity_poly.pdbx_seq_one_letter_code
_entity_poly.pdbx_strand_id
1 'polypeptide(L)'
;MISRSLRALILPGVIAAVLVAGPVAPATAGTIAAAASSPAVADAGQTSATPVAKAKKAKKFKNCTALSKVYKGGVAKPGVKANKVGGKKKPFKVKPTFSKALYTANSHLDRDKDGIACEK
;
A
#
# COMPACT_ATOMS: atom_id res chain seq x y z
N MET A 1 -5.09 19.73 59.51
CA MET A 1 -3.71 20.01 59.10
C MET A 1 -3.56 19.49 57.67
N ILE A 2 -3.64 20.39 56.68
CA ILE A 2 -2.54 20.73 55.74
C ILE A 2 -2.37 19.62 54.69
N SER A 3 -2.50 19.81 53.37
CA SER A 3 -2.39 21.03 52.59
C SER A 3 -3.15 20.87 51.28
N ARG A 4 -3.80 21.96 50.87
CA ARG A 4 -4.15 22.22 49.48
C ARG A 4 -2.84 22.36 48.70
N SER A 5 -2.72 21.73 47.54
CA SER A 5 -1.85 22.29 46.52
C SER A 5 -2.49 22.16 45.15
N LEU A 6 -2.50 23.30 44.49
CA LEU A 6 -3.34 23.74 43.40
C LEU A 6 -2.40 24.09 42.24
N ARG A 7 -2.84 23.88 40.99
CA ARG A 7 -2.31 24.48 39.75
C ARG A 7 -0.93 23.95 39.29
N ALA A 8 -0.56 23.95 38.01
CA ALA A 8 -1.06 24.68 36.85
C ALA A 8 -0.82 23.89 35.54
N LEU A 9 -1.65 24.15 34.53
CA LEU A 9 -1.39 23.89 33.11
C LEU A 9 -0.07 24.54 32.66
N ILE A 10 0.77 23.85 31.87
CA ILE A 10 1.58 24.46 30.80
C ILE A 10 1.73 23.44 29.63
N LEU A 11 1.30 23.87 28.44
CA LEU A 11 1.35 23.20 27.13
C LEU A 11 2.76 23.31 26.47
N PRO A 12 3.04 22.56 25.38
CA PRO A 12 4.39 22.32 24.89
C PRO A 12 4.97 23.51 24.09
N GLY A 13 6.23 23.84 24.39
CA GLY A 13 7.01 24.83 23.66
C GLY A 13 7.50 24.28 22.32
N VAL A 14 7.07 24.93 21.24
CA VAL A 14 7.52 24.77 19.86
C VAL A 14 8.38 25.99 19.52
N ILE A 15 9.69 25.81 19.32
CA ILE A 15 10.65 26.82 18.82
C ILE A 15 11.74 25.97 18.10
N ALA A 16 12.22 26.18 16.87
CA ALA A 16 12.55 27.37 16.07
C ALA A 16 12.29 27.03 14.56
N ALA A 17 11.82 27.93 13.67
CA ALA A 17 12.55 29.01 12.98
C ALA A 17 13.93 28.55 12.46
N VAL A 18 14.35 28.72 11.19
CA VAL A 18 14.45 29.96 10.41
C VAL A 18 14.61 29.63 8.89
N LEU A 19 14.12 30.56 8.08
CA LEU A 19 14.14 30.67 6.61
C LEU A 19 15.53 31.08 6.07
N VAL A 20 15.93 30.59 4.88
CA VAL A 20 16.75 31.40 3.95
C VAL A 20 16.34 31.12 2.50
N ALA A 21 16.00 32.19 1.78
CA ALA A 21 15.65 32.24 0.38
C ALA A 21 16.90 32.30 -0.53
N GLY A 22 16.78 31.82 -1.77
CA GLY A 22 17.79 32.01 -2.81
C GLY A 22 17.23 31.69 -4.21
N PRO A 23 17.16 32.65 -5.14
CA PRO A 23 16.64 32.46 -6.50
C PRO A 23 17.78 32.13 -7.47
N VAL A 24 17.50 31.46 -8.60
CA VAL A 24 18.13 31.77 -9.90
C VAL A 24 17.43 31.00 -11.04
N ALA A 25 16.84 31.75 -11.95
CA ALA A 25 16.69 31.38 -13.36
C ALA A 25 17.84 32.06 -14.13
N PRO A 26 18.29 31.48 -15.25
CA PRO A 26 17.99 32.16 -16.51
C PRO A 26 17.63 31.21 -17.67
N ALA A 27 16.84 31.77 -18.58
CA ALA A 27 16.51 31.23 -19.89
C ALA A 27 17.72 31.23 -20.83
N THR A 28 17.80 30.25 -21.73
CA THR A 28 18.45 30.44 -23.04
C THR A 28 17.63 29.76 -24.13
N ALA A 29 17.41 30.53 -25.19
CA ALA A 29 16.75 30.15 -26.43
C ALA A 29 17.68 29.29 -27.30
N GLY A 30 17.09 28.40 -28.12
CA GLY A 30 17.81 27.60 -29.10
C GLY A 30 16.88 27.01 -30.14
N THR A 31 16.58 27.81 -31.17
CA THR A 31 16.03 27.35 -32.46
C THR A 31 17.14 26.71 -33.29
N ILE A 32 16.91 25.51 -33.84
CA ILE A 32 17.34 25.16 -35.20
C ILE A 32 16.28 24.26 -35.85
N ALA A 33 15.94 24.62 -37.08
CA ALA A 33 15.06 23.90 -37.97
C ALA A 33 15.90 23.10 -39.00
N ALA A 34 15.23 22.14 -39.62
CA ALA A 34 15.40 21.65 -41.00
C ALA A 34 16.10 20.29 -41.25
N ALA A 35 15.32 19.45 -41.94
CA ALA A 35 15.64 18.65 -43.12
C ALA A 35 16.36 17.29 -42.98
N ALA A 36 15.53 16.24 -43.05
CA ALA A 36 15.56 15.13 -44.01
C ALA A 36 16.90 14.40 -44.29
N SER A 37 16.97 13.12 -43.92
CA SER A 37 16.96 11.97 -44.86
C SER A 37 17.13 10.64 -44.11
N SER A 38 16.30 9.65 -44.44
CA SER A 38 16.37 8.27 -43.93
C SER A 38 17.53 7.50 -44.57
N PRO A 39 17.98 6.40 -43.96
CA PRO A 39 17.44 5.13 -44.44
C PRO A 39 16.86 4.25 -43.34
N ALA A 40 15.89 3.46 -43.78
CA ALA A 40 15.19 2.44 -43.05
C ALA A 40 16.15 1.48 -42.32
N VAL A 41 15.92 1.32 -41.02
CA VAL A 41 16.18 0.04 -40.36
C VAL A 41 14.82 -0.57 -40.05
N ALA A 42 14.51 -1.64 -40.79
CA ALA A 42 13.45 -2.55 -40.46
C ALA A 42 13.84 -3.27 -39.16
N ASP A 43 13.46 -2.73 -38.01
CA ASP A 43 13.39 -3.53 -36.79
C ASP A 43 11.98 -4.12 -36.72
N ALA A 44 11.94 -5.42 -36.98
CA ALA A 44 10.75 -6.24 -36.93
C ALA A 44 10.05 -6.02 -35.60
N GLY A 45 8.80 -5.56 -35.68
CA GLY A 45 7.93 -5.39 -34.54
C GLY A 45 7.88 -6.66 -33.70
N GLN A 46 8.50 -6.62 -32.53
CA GLN A 46 8.13 -7.44 -31.40
C GLN A 46 7.21 -6.61 -30.51
N THR A 47 5.96 -6.46 -30.96
CA THR A 47 4.86 -6.25 -30.01
C THR A 47 4.67 -7.58 -29.28
N SER A 48 5.44 -7.75 -28.22
CA SER A 48 5.16 -8.74 -27.18
C SER A 48 3.82 -8.34 -26.56
N ALA A 49 2.74 -8.82 -27.17
CA ALA A 49 1.40 -8.82 -26.61
C ALA A 49 1.45 -9.67 -25.34
N THR A 50 1.86 -9.03 -24.25
CA THR A 50 1.80 -9.59 -22.92
C THR A 50 0.33 -9.96 -22.71
N PRO A 51 -0.01 -11.23 -22.43
CA PRO A 51 -1.39 -11.58 -22.17
C PRO A 51 -1.80 -10.77 -20.94
N VAL A 52 -2.64 -9.76 -21.16
CA VAL A 52 -3.29 -9.02 -20.09
C VAL A 52 -4.17 -10.04 -19.41
N ALA A 53 -3.64 -10.66 -18.36
CA ALA A 53 -4.33 -11.68 -17.59
C ALA A 53 -5.66 -11.05 -17.17
N LYS A 54 -6.76 -11.51 -17.79
CA LYS A 54 -8.11 -11.09 -17.42
C LYS A 54 -8.21 -11.29 -15.92
N ALA A 55 -8.25 -10.19 -15.17
CA ALA A 55 -8.27 -10.23 -13.71
C ALA A 55 -9.52 -11.01 -13.31
N LYS A 56 -9.35 -12.28 -12.94
CA LYS A 56 -10.45 -13.11 -12.44
C LYS A 56 -11.02 -12.34 -11.26
N LYS A 57 -12.30 -11.93 -11.38
CA LYS A 57 -12.98 -11.22 -10.30
C LYS A 57 -12.84 -12.06 -9.04
N ALA A 58 -12.17 -11.49 -8.04
CA ALA A 58 -11.94 -12.15 -6.77
C ALA A 58 -13.28 -12.53 -6.13
N LYS A 59 -13.39 -13.79 -5.69
CA LYS A 59 -14.62 -14.29 -5.08
C LYS A 59 -14.90 -13.55 -3.77
N LYS A 60 -16.07 -12.92 -3.68
CA LYS A 60 -16.58 -12.36 -2.42
C LYS A 60 -17.30 -13.44 -1.61
N PHE A 61 -17.00 -13.49 -0.32
CA PHE A 61 -17.65 -14.38 0.63
C PHE A 61 -18.58 -13.58 1.54
N LYS A 62 -19.74 -14.16 1.88
CA LYS A 62 -20.70 -13.56 2.80
C LYS A 62 -20.17 -13.50 4.23
N ASN A 63 -19.40 -14.51 4.66
CA ASN A 63 -18.89 -14.63 6.01
C ASN A 63 -17.59 -15.46 6.04
N CYS A 64 -16.93 -15.47 7.20
CA CYS A 64 -15.70 -16.20 7.40
C CYS A 64 -15.84 -17.71 7.28
N THR A 65 -16.98 -18.28 7.66
CA THR A 65 -17.22 -19.72 7.52
C THR A 65 -17.16 -20.16 6.06
N ALA A 66 -17.74 -19.38 5.14
CA ALA A 66 -17.70 -19.65 3.71
C ALA A 66 -16.28 -19.47 3.13
N LEU A 67 -15.54 -18.47 3.60
CA LEU A 67 -14.17 -18.22 3.17
C LEU A 67 -13.24 -19.33 3.66
N SER A 68 -13.28 -19.70 4.96
CA SER A 68 -12.43 -20.73 5.55
C SER A 68 -12.67 -22.14 5.00
N LYS A 69 -13.81 -22.40 4.36
CA LYS A 69 -14.04 -23.66 3.62
C LYS A 69 -13.12 -23.79 2.41
N VAL A 70 -12.86 -22.69 1.71
CA VAL A 70 -12.00 -22.62 0.52
C VAL A 70 -10.56 -22.31 0.90
N TYR A 71 -10.36 -21.33 1.80
CA TYR A 71 -9.06 -20.85 2.24
C TYR A 71 -8.91 -21.09 3.75
N LYS A 72 -8.41 -22.27 4.12
CA LYS A 72 -8.38 -22.75 5.52
C LYS A 72 -7.67 -21.80 6.48
N GLY A 73 -6.61 -21.13 6.04
CA GLY A 73 -5.87 -20.12 6.82
C GLY A 73 -6.32 -18.68 6.61
N GLY A 74 -7.43 -18.45 5.92
CA GLY A 74 -7.86 -17.11 5.54
C GLY A 74 -7.12 -16.55 4.32
N VAL A 75 -7.32 -15.26 4.07
CA VAL A 75 -6.69 -14.55 2.95
C VAL A 75 -5.92 -13.35 3.49
N ALA A 76 -4.61 -13.28 3.22
CA ALA A 76 -3.74 -12.20 3.68
C ALA A 76 -3.31 -11.29 2.53
N LYS A 77 -3.01 -10.03 2.86
CA LYS A 77 -2.31 -9.13 1.93
C LYS A 77 -0.89 -9.66 1.67
N PRO A 78 -0.36 -9.50 0.45
CA PRO A 78 1.06 -9.75 0.19
C PRO A 78 1.91 -8.86 1.12
N GLY A 79 2.95 -9.45 1.73
CA GLY A 79 3.84 -8.76 2.67
C GLY A 79 3.48 -8.92 4.15
N VAL A 80 2.32 -9.49 4.49
CA VAL A 80 1.98 -9.83 5.88
C VAL A 80 2.80 -11.05 6.31
N LYS A 81 3.64 -10.89 7.33
CA LYS A 81 4.55 -11.94 7.81
C LYS A 81 4.02 -12.70 9.03
N ALA A 82 3.06 -12.12 9.74
CA ALA A 82 2.54 -12.64 11.01
C ALA A 82 1.13 -12.11 11.27
N ASN A 83 0.35 -12.88 12.02
CA ASN A 83 -0.96 -12.50 12.53
C ASN A 83 -0.82 -11.51 13.70
N LYS A 84 -1.70 -10.53 13.86
CA LYS A 84 -1.65 -9.63 15.04
C LYS A 84 -2.76 -9.96 16.01
N VAL A 85 -2.42 -10.67 17.08
CA VAL A 85 -3.36 -10.94 18.18
C VAL A 85 -3.01 -10.03 19.36
N GLY A 86 -3.91 -9.13 19.74
CA GLY A 86 -3.73 -8.22 20.89
C GLY A 86 -2.49 -7.33 20.75
N GLY A 87 -2.20 -6.85 19.54
CA GLY A 87 -1.04 -6.01 19.24
C GLY A 87 0.30 -6.76 19.11
N LYS A 88 0.32 -8.07 19.35
CA LYS A 88 1.54 -8.90 19.24
C LYS A 88 1.52 -9.71 17.94
N LYS A 89 2.67 -9.75 17.26
CA LYS A 89 2.87 -10.62 16.09
C LYS A 89 2.95 -12.06 16.54
N LYS A 90 2.11 -12.93 15.99
CA LYS A 90 2.12 -14.38 16.19
C LYS A 90 2.34 -15.08 14.84
N PRO A 91 3.02 -16.23 14.82
CA PRO A 91 3.12 -17.04 13.61
C PRO A 91 1.72 -17.50 13.16
N PHE A 92 1.55 -17.68 11.86
CA PHE A 92 0.33 -18.23 11.30
C PHE A 92 0.13 -19.67 11.78
N LYS A 93 -0.97 -19.94 12.49
CA LYS A 93 -1.36 -21.32 12.83
C LYS A 93 -1.64 -22.15 11.59
N VAL A 94 -2.32 -21.55 10.61
CA VAL A 94 -2.59 -22.12 9.29
C VAL A 94 -2.15 -21.09 8.25
N LYS A 95 -1.38 -21.53 7.24
CA LYS A 95 -0.87 -20.61 6.21
C LYS A 95 -2.04 -19.97 5.44
N PRO A 96 -2.16 -18.62 5.42
CA PRO A 96 -3.16 -17.94 4.63
C PRO A 96 -2.81 -17.96 3.14
N THR A 97 -3.82 -17.71 2.31
CA THR A 97 -3.59 -17.43 0.89
C THR A 97 -3.21 -15.97 0.71
N PHE A 98 -2.05 -15.70 0.11
CA PHE A 98 -1.59 -14.34 -0.15
C PHE A 98 -2.11 -13.85 -1.49
N SER A 99 -3.08 -12.94 -1.46
CA SER A 99 -3.60 -12.32 -2.68
C SER A 99 -4.23 -10.97 -2.38
N LYS A 100 -3.69 -9.92 -3.00
CA LYS A 100 -4.23 -8.56 -2.86
C LYS A 100 -5.66 -8.47 -3.39
N ALA A 101 -5.95 -9.08 -4.54
CA ALA A 101 -7.27 -9.06 -5.14
C ALA A 101 -8.32 -9.79 -4.26
N LEU A 102 -7.99 -10.98 -3.76
CA LEU A 102 -8.88 -11.73 -2.87
C LEU A 102 -9.06 -11.04 -1.52
N TYR A 103 -7.99 -10.47 -0.95
CA TYR A 103 -8.09 -9.73 0.30
C TYR A 103 -8.97 -8.49 0.10
N THR A 104 -8.74 -7.67 -0.92
CA THR A 104 -9.51 -6.45 -1.16
C THR A 104 -11.00 -6.75 -1.38
N ALA A 105 -11.32 -7.87 -2.05
CA ALA A 105 -12.70 -8.30 -2.19
C ALA A 105 -13.34 -8.75 -0.86
N ASN A 106 -12.56 -9.20 0.11
CA ASN A 106 -13.05 -9.77 1.37
C ASN A 106 -12.61 -8.98 2.62
N SER A 107 -12.14 -7.76 2.45
CA SER A 107 -11.59 -6.90 3.52
C SER A 107 -12.65 -6.48 4.54
N HIS A 108 -13.93 -6.63 4.20
CA HIS A 108 -15.04 -6.47 5.12
C HIS A 108 -15.08 -7.57 6.19
N LEU A 109 -14.40 -8.69 5.96
CA LEU A 109 -14.31 -9.81 6.90
C LEU A 109 -13.09 -9.76 7.83
N ASP A 110 -12.15 -8.85 7.56
CA ASP A 110 -11.04 -8.53 8.46
C ASP A 110 -11.59 -7.58 9.55
N ARG A 111 -11.84 -8.08 10.76
CA ARG A 111 -12.56 -7.33 11.81
C ARG A 111 -11.64 -6.37 12.54
N ASP A 112 -10.40 -6.76 12.72
CA ASP A 112 -9.33 -6.12 13.48
C ASP A 112 -8.33 -5.35 12.60
N LYS A 113 -8.53 -5.39 11.28
CA LYS A 113 -7.81 -4.59 10.26
C LYS A 113 -6.31 -4.82 10.29
N ASP A 114 -5.89 -6.04 10.60
CA ASP A 114 -4.48 -6.39 10.69
C ASP A 114 -3.85 -6.76 9.32
N GLY A 115 -4.69 -6.88 8.29
CA GLY A 115 -4.27 -7.27 6.94
C GLY A 115 -4.55 -8.73 6.60
N ILE A 116 -5.30 -9.44 7.44
CA ILE A 116 -5.71 -10.84 7.25
C ILE A 116 -7.24 -10.92 7.35
N ALA A 117 -7.88 -11.49 6.33
CA ALA A 117 -9.32 -11.72 6.33
C ALA A 117 -9.62 -13.12 6.88
N CYS A 118 -10.50 -13.17 7.89
CA CYS A 118 -10.98 -14.39 8.53
C CYS A 118 -9.88 -15.30 9.07
N GLU A 119 -9.03 -14.71 9.90
CA GLU A 119 -8.08 -15.45 10.73
C GLU A 119 -8.78 -16.48 11.63
N LYS A 120 -8.05 -17.56 11.91
CA LYS A 120 -8.47 -18.75 12.66
C LYS A 120 -7.44 -19.07 13.74
#